data_AF-A0A969X5A3-F1
#
_entry.id   AF-A0A969X5A3-F1
#
_cell.length_a   1.000
_cell.length_b   1.000
_cell.length_c   1.000
_cell.angle_alpha   90.00
_cell.angle_beta   90.00
_cell.angle_gamma   90.00
#
_symmetry.space_group_name_H-M   'P 1'
#
loop_
_entity.id
_entity.type
_entity.pdbx_description
1 polymer ?
#
loop_
_entity_poly.entity_id
_entity_poly.type
_entity_poly.pdbx_seq_one_letter_code
_entity_poly.pdbx_strand_id
1 'polypeptide(L)'
;GISGATFSGGEPFLQAKPLALLGERIKRKNLNLLTYTGYTFERLYREREQREDWAALLAVSDFLIDGPFIEERKDLGLPYRGSRNQRFIDLSASLKEGKAIPFKMEGEC
;
A
#
# COMPACT_ATOMS: atom_id res chain seq x y z
N GLY A 1 -10.05 12.24 -5.07
CA GLY A 1 -10.55 11.16 -4.19
C GLY A 1 -9.99 9.83 -4.63
N ILE A 2 -9.92 8.83 -3.74
CA ILE A 2 -9.51 7.46 -4.13
C ILE A 2 -10.69 6.80 -4.85
N SER A 3 -10.57 6.57 -6.15
CA SER A 3 -11.53 5.78 -6.93
C SER A 3 -10.86 4.53 -7.47
N GLY A 4 -11.26 3.36 -6.97
CA GLY A 4 -10.76 2.09 -7.48
C GLY A 4 -10.92 0.93 -6.52
N ALA A 5 -9.92 0.05 -6.48
CA ALA A 5 -9.98 -1.20 -5.74
C ALA A 5 -9.04 -1.18 -4.53
N THR A 6 -9.35 -2.03 -3.55
CA THR A 6 -8.55 -2.22 -2.36
C THR A 6 -8.17 -3.69 -2.22
N PHE A 7 -6.89 -3.97 -2.01
CA PHE A 7 -6.42 -5.27 -1.53
C PHE A 7 -6.25 -5.23 -0.02
N SER A 8 -7.12 -5.98 0.66
CA SER A 8 -7.16 -6.07 2.13
C SER A 8 -7.44 -7.51 2.56
N GLY A 9 -7.04 -7.85 3.79
CA GLY A 9 -7.24 -9.18 4.36
C GLY A 9 -6.08 -10.14 4.04
N GLY A 10 -5.80 -11.05 4.97
CA GLY A 10 -4.55 -11.81 4.96
C GLY A 10 -3.33 -10.87 4.91
N GLU A 11 -2.21 -11.35 4.39
CA GLU A 11 -1.06 -10.52 4.02
C GLU A 11 -0.94 -10.53 2.49
N PRO A 12 -1.31 -9.45 1.77
CA PRO A 12 -1.25 -9.38 0.31
C PRO A 12 0.11 -9.77 -0.27
N PHE A 13 1.21 -9.42 0.40
CA PHE A 13 2.54 -9.77 -0.08
C PHE A 13 2.88 -11.27 0.04
N LEU A 14 2.18 -12.05 0.85
CA LEU A 14 2.30 -13.52 0.83
C LEU A 14 1.62 -14.16 -0.39
N GLN A 15 0.79 -13.41 -1.10
CA GLN A 15 0.07 -13.82 -2.30
C GLN A 15 0.28 -12.80 -3.44
N ALA A 16 1.49 -12.24 -3.52
CA ALA A 16 1.79 -11.08 -4.35
C ALA A 16 1.62 -11.34 -5.84
N LYS A 17 2.05 -12.50 -6.34
CA LYS A 17 1.98 -12.85 -7.76
C LYS A 17 0.55 -12.79 -8.35
N PRO A 18 -0.45 -13.50 -7.82
CA PRO A 18 -1.82 -13.40 -8.35
C PRO A 18 -2.44 -12.00 -8.14
N LEU A 19 -2.10 -11.30 -7.05
CA LEU A 19 -2.58 -9.94 -6.82
C LEU A 19 -1.98 -8.93 -7.80
N ALA A 20 -0.70 -9.08 -8.17
CA ALA A 20 -0.06 -8.22 -9.15
C ALA A 20 -0.76 -8.34 -10.53
N LEU A 21 -1.06 -9.56 -10.96
CA LEU A 21 -1.81 -9.83 -12.20
C LEU A 21 -3.22 -9.22 -12.19
N LEU A 22 -3.89 -9.25 -11.04
CA LEU A 22 -5.19 -8.58 -10.87
C LEU A 22 -5.03 -7.05 -10.88
N GLY A 23 -4.00 -6.54 -10.21
CA GLY A 23 -3.65 -5.12 -10.17
C GLY A 23 -3.42 -4.55 -11.56
N GLU A 24 -2.68 -5.24 -12.43
CA GLU A 24 -2.51 -4.82 -13.82
C GLU A 24 -3.84 -4.63 -14.56
N ARG A 25 -4.81 -5.53 -14.34
CA ARG A 25 -6.15 -5.43 -14.97
C ARG A 25 -6.94 -4.25 -14.41
N ILE A 26 -6.76 -3.92 -13.13
CA ILE A 26 -7.35 -2.74 -12.49
C ILE A 26 -6.74 -1.46 -13.08
N LYS A 27 -5.41 -1.41 -13.23
CA LYS A 27 -4.70 -0.26 -13.82
C LYS A 27 -5.10 -0.02 -15.27
N ARG A 28 -5.35 -1.07 -16.07
CA ARG A 28 -5.89 -0.94 -17.44
C ARG A 28 -7.27 -0.27 -17.51
N LYS A 29 -8.03 -0.28 -16.41
CA LYS A 29 -9.32 0.45 -16.29
C LYS A 29 -9.14 1.87 -15.74
N ASN A 30 -7.90 2.35 -15.62
CA ASN A 30 -7.56 3.67 -15.06
C ASN A 30 -8.08 3.89 -13.64
N LEU A 31 -8.10 2.83 -12.83
CA LEU A 31 -8.50 2.86 -11.42
C LEU A 31 -7.27 2.88 -10.52
N ASN A 32 -7.43 3.49 -9.35
CA ASN A 32 -6.41 3.44 -8.30
C ASN A 32 -6.47 2.11 -7.53
N LEU A 33 -5.33 1.65 -7.06
CA LEU A 33 -5.21 0.46 -6.22
C LEU A 33 -4.55 0.82 -4.89
N LEU A 34 -5.30 0.59 -3.80
CA LEU A 34 -4.79 0.69 -2.43
C LEU A 34 -4.52 -0.71 -1.87
N THR A 35 -3.33 -0.93 -1.31
CA THR A 35 -2.95 -2.22 -0.71
C THR A 35 -2.68 -2.05 0.79
N TYR A 36 -3.30 -2.89 1.62
CA TYR A 36 -3.03 -2.97 3.06
C TYR A 36 -2.01 -4.07 3.34
N THR A 37 -1.09 -3.83 4.26
CA THR A 37 -0.09 -4.84 4.64
C THR A 37 0.35 -4.63 6.08
N GLY A 38 0.69 -5.72 6.77
CA GLY A 38 1.31 -5.67 8.09
C GLY A 38 2.80 -5.31 8.01
N TYR A 39 3.40 -5.34 6.83
CA TYR A 39 4.80 -4.98 6.60
C TYR A 39 4.96 -3.47 6.45
N THR A 40 6.18 -2.99 6.68
CA THR A 40 6.53 -1.60 6.38
C THR A 40 7.03 -1.47 4.95
N PHE A 41 6.86 -0.29 4.36
CA PHE A 41 7.43 0.05 3.06
C PHE A 41 8.93 -0.25 3.01
N GLU A 42 9.70 0.05 4.05
CA GLU A 42 11.14 -0.18 4.08
C GLU A 42 11.47 -1.68 3.96
N ARG A 43 10.69 -2.55 4.60
CA ARG A 43 10.81 -4.00 4.43
C ARG A 43 10.49 -4.39 2.99
N LEU A 44 9.33 -3.98 2.48
CA LEU A 44 8.89 -4.32 1.12
C LEU A 44 9.88 -3.84 0.06
N TYR A 45 10.39 -2.62 0.22
CA TYR A 45 11.35 -1.98 -0.65
C TYR A 45 12.66 -2.76 -0.74
N ARG A 46 13.17 -3.26 0.40
CA ARG A 46 14.38 -4.10 0.44
C ARG A 46 14.13 -5.49 -0.13
N GLU A 47 13.06 -6.15 0.29
CA GLU A 47 12.78 -7.55 -0.07
C GLU A 47 12.46 -7.71 -1.57
N ARG A 48 11.91 -6.68 -2.23
CA ARG A 48 11.58 -6.73 -3.65
C ARG A 48 12.78 -7.06 -4.54
N GLU A 49 14.01 -6.78 -4.10
CA GLU A 49 15.24 -7.08 -4.84
C GLU A 49 15.43 -8.59 -5.04
N GLN A 50 14.87 -9.40 -4.14
CA GLN A 50 14.92 -10.86 -4.17
C GLN A 50 13.55 -11.50 -4.44
N ARG A 51 12.50 -10.69 -4.51
CA ARG A 51 11.09 -11.09 -4.62
C ARG A 51 10.43 -10.32 -5.76
N GLU A 52 10.56 -10.85 -6.97
CA GLU A 52 9.95 -10.27 -8.18
C GLU A 52 8.42 -10.13 -8.04
N ASP A 53 7.77 -11.06 -7.34
CA ASP A 53 6.35 -11.01 -7.05
C ASP A 53 5.98 -9.81 -6.17
N TRP A 54 6.82 -9.47 -5.19
CA TRP A 54 6.64 -8.28 -4.34
C TRP A 54 6.91 -6.99 -5.13
N ALA A 55 7.96 -6.98 -5.96
CA ALA A 55 8.25 -5.87 -6.85
C ALA A 55 7.07 -5.57 -7.78
N ALA A 56 6.48 -6.62 -8.37
CA ALA A 56 5.33 -6.49 -9.25
C ALA A 56 4.09 -5.94 -8.51
N LEU A 57 3.79 -6.44 -7.31
CA LEU A 57 2.64 -5.94 -6.53
C LEU A 57 2.84 -4.48 -6.09
N LEU A 58 4.06 -4.09 -5.70
CA LEU A 58 4.40 -2.69 -5.41
C LEU A 58 4.20 -1.81 -6.65
N ALA A 59 4.61 -2.26 -7.83
CA ALA A 59 4.56 -1.48 -9.06
C ALA A 59 3.13 -1.21 -9.56
N VAL A 60 2.18 -2.11 -9.28
CA VAL A 60 0.77 -1.93 -9.69
C VAL A 60 -0.09 -1.25 -8.63
N SER A 61 0.42 -1.08 -7.42
CA SER A 61 -0.28 -0.40 -6.32
C SER A 61 0.04 1.10 -6.36
N ASP A 62 -0.98 1.95 -6.25
CA ASP A 62 -0.80 3.41 -6.19
C ASP A 62 -0.53 3.86 -4.75
N PHE A 63 -1.17 3.19 -3.81
CA PHE A 63 -1.17 3.55 -2.40
C PHE A 63 -0.88 2.33 -1.52
N LEU A 64 -0.23 2.58 -0.39
CA LEU A 64 0.01 1.56 0.63
C LEU A 64 -0.50 2.05 1.98
N ILE A 65 -1.35 1.26 2.65
CA ILE A 65 -1.48 1.33 4.12
C ILE A 65 -0.55 0.29 4.70
N ASP A 66 0.53 0.75 5.32
CA ASP A 66 1.58 -0.13 5.83
C ASP A 66 1.58 -0.22 7.35
N GLY A 67 2.21 -1.27 7.88
CA GLY A 67 2.35 -1.55 9.31
C GLY A 67 1.20 -2.36 9.93
N PRO A 68 1.49 -3.11 11.01
CA PRO A 68 0.50 -3.99 11.64
C PRO A 68 -0.60 -3.16 12.31
N PHE A 69 -1.79 -3.75 12.42
CA PHE A 69 -2.81 -3.22 13.31
C PHE A 69 -2.42 -3.49 14.77
N ILE A 70 -2.52 -2.46 15.62
CA ILE A 70 -2.17 -2.51 17.04
C ILE A 70 -3.39 -2.01 17.83
N GLU A 71 -4.02 -2.87 18.63
CA GLU A 71 -5.28 -2.54 19.32
C GLU A 71 -5.11 -1.35 20.28
N GLU A 72 -3.96 -1.25 20.97
CA GLU A 72 -3.66 -0.14 21.89
C GLU A 72 -3.51 1.21 21.17
N ARG A 73 -3.33 1.19 19.85
CA ARG A 73 -3.20 2.38 18.99
C ARG A 73 -4.40 2.55 18.07
N LYS A 74 -5.47 1.79 18.30
CA LYS A 74 -6.71 1.86 17.54
C LYS A 74 -7.30 3.27 17.58
N ASP A 75 -7.64 3.77 16.41
CA ASP A 75 -8.25 5.09 16.26
C ASP A 75 -9.16 5.08 15.03
N LEU A 76 -10.46 5.05 15.29
CA LEU A 76 -11.50 4.99 14.25
C LEU A 76 -11.74 6.35 13.57
N GLY A 77 -11.13 7.43 14.07
CA GLY A 77 -11.17 8.75 13.46
C GLY A 77 -10.18 8.91 12.30
N LEU A 78 -9.28 7.94 12.10
CA LEU A 78 -8.28 7.99 11.04
C LEU A 78 -8.89 7.56 9.69
N PRO A 79 -8.81 8.39 8.64
CA PRO A 79 -9.20 7.97 7.30
C PRO A 79 -8.36 6.78 6.83
N TYR A 80 -9.02 5.76 6.29
CA TYR A 80 -8.43 4.58 5.65
C TYR A 80 -7.59 3.65 6.56
N ARG A 81 -7.41 3.90 7.85
CA ARG A 81 -6.56 3.04 8.70
C ARG A 81 -7.16 2.86 10.08
N GLY A 82 -6.90 1.71 10.69
CA GLY A 82 -7.49 1.35 11.98
C GLY A 82 -6.60 1.69 13.17
N SER A 83 -5.30 1.90 12.96
CA SER A 83 -4.32 2.12 14.02
C SER A 83 -3.34 3.25 13.69
N ARG A 84 -2.97 4.07 14.68
CA ARG A 84 -2.12 5.26 14.53
C ARG A 84 -0.72 4.98 14.00
N ASN A 85 -0.20 3.76 14.16
CA ASN A 85 1.11 3.39 13.63
C ASN A 85 1.08 3.08 12.12
N GLN A 86 -0.11 2.87 11.54
CA GLN A 86 -0.22 2.56 10.12
C GLN A 86 0.00 3.83 9.30
N ARG A 87 0.76 3.78 8.22
CA ARG A 87 1.05 4.96 7.38
C ARG A 87 0.32 4.84 6.06
N PHE A 88 -0.28 5.94 5.61
CA PHE A 88 -0.79 6.05 4.24
C PHE A 88 0.31 6.63 3.36
N ILE A 89 0.81 5.83 2.42
CA ILE A 89 1.99 6.10 1.61
C ILE A 89 1.60 6.25 0.13
N ASP A 90 2.18 7.25 -0.53
CA ASP A 90 2.21 7.38 -2.00
C ASP A 90 3.30 6.47 -2.54
N LEU A 91 2.94 5.37 -3.22
CA LEU A 91 3.93 4.41 -3.68
C LEU A 91 4.76 4.92 -4.85
N SER A 92 4.20 5.74 -5.74
CA SER A 92 4.94 6.28 -6.87
C SER A 92 6.09 7.16 -6.39
N ALA A 93 5.79 8.10 -5.49
CA ALA A 93 6.81 8.96 -4.88
C ALA A 93 7.80 8.14 -4.04
N SER A 94 7.30 7.17 -3.27
CA SER A 94 8.16 6.39 -2.36
C SER A 94 9.12 5.47 -3.09
N LEU A 95 8.68 4.81 -4.17
CA LEU A 95 9.54 3.96 -4.99
C LEU A 95 10.64 4.76 -5.68
N LYS A 96 10.33 5.98 -6.14
CA LYS A 96 11.31 6.90 -6.74
C LYS A 96 12.35 7.38 -5.73
N GLU A 97 11.91 7.76 -4.53
CA GLU A 97 12.78 8.36 -3.50
C GLU A 97 13.48 7.34 -2.59
N GLY A 98 13.11 6.07 -2.70
CA GLY A 98 13.68 5.01 -1.87
C GLY A 98 13.27 5.02 -0.40
N LYS A 99 12.22 5.78 -0.05
CA LYS A 99 11.75 5.97 1.33
C LYS A 99 10.24 6.16 1.36
N ALA A 100 9.60 5.87 2.49
CA ALA A 100 8.17 6.09 2.66
C ALA A 100 7.82 7.60 2.58
N ILE A 101 7.08 7.98 1.55
CA ILE A 101 6.52 9.33 1.35
C ILE A 101 5.03 9.28 1.75
N PRO A 102 4.62 10.00 2.80
CA PRO A 102 3.23 10.04 3.20
C PRO A 102 2.35 10.62 2.07
N PHE A 103 1.23 9.94 1.79
CA PHE A 103 0.19 10.51 0.95
C PHE A 103 -0.49 11.65 1.70
N LYS A 104 -0.69 12.79 1.04
CA LYS A 104 -1.44 13.93 1.56
C LYS A 104 -2.67 14.13 0.68
N MET A 105 -3.84 14.25 1.28
CA MET A 105 -5.04 14.60 0.52
C MET A 105 -5.00 16.10 0.19
N GLU A 106 -5.31 16.48 -1.04
CA GLU A 106 -5.50 17.90 -1.39
C GLU A 106 -6.56 18.51 -0.47
N GLY A 107 -6.19 19.55 0.28
CA GLY A 107 -7.06 20.24 1.25
C GLY A 107 -6.67 20.08 2.73
N GLU A 108 -5.66 19.29 3.05
CA GLU A 108 -5.05 19.28 4.39
C GLU A 108 -4.02 20.41 4.48
N CYS A 109 -4.44 21.56 5.02
CA CYS A 109 -3.55 22.63 5.48
C CYS A 109 -2.77 22.22 6.73
#